data_AF-A0A2G5V308-F1
#
_entry.id   AF-A0A2G5V308-F1
#
_cell.length_a   1.000
_cell.length_b   1.000
_cell.length_c   1.000
_cell.angle_alpha   90.00
_cell.angle_beta   90.00
_cell.angle_gamma   90.00
#
_symmetry.space_group_name_H-M   'P 1'
#
loop_
_entity.id
_entity.type
_entity.pdbx_description
1 polymer ?
#
loop_
_entity_poly.entity_id
_entity_poly.type
_entity_poly.pdbx_seq_one_letter_code
_entity_poly.pdbx_strand_id
1 'polypeptide(L)'
;MIGMNKDEGNYWNIYQLPQFFDKAEPPELTRHQFDNLIDSTFSIQPDIIRSAAKYIYSDPNCTDHGRKTRFYAGQMNQIVGDYFFSCDSLWLADQIRSTPNGSLKKPPKVFVYYFTQSSSANPWPKWTGAMHGYEIEYVFGVPLSYSKIYKRREQIFSRKIMQFWASFAKNGTPRLRVLKNSEHWPEFNEHNNYRWMQLRSGSNIRPIKRRKETECQFWRRVKDTEYTAYLTQEYSSSCQINSYWILLFIPFYFIFSTF
;
A
#
# COMPACT_ATOMS: atom_id res chain seq x y z
N MET A 1 -5.07 -7.62 -12.47
CA MET A 1 -3.65 -7.30 -12.24
C MET A 1 -3.60 -6.20 -11.20
N ILE A 2 -2.80 -6.37 -10.16
CA ILE A 2 -2.68 -5.45 -9.01
C ILE A 2 -1.19 -5.21 -8.77
N GLY A 3 -0.81 -4.08 -8.20
CA GLY A 3 0.58 -3.89 -7.82
C GLY A 3 0.79 -2.64 -6.99
N MET A 4 2.06 -2.41 -6.71
CA MET A 4 2.54 -1.32 -5.86
C MET A 4 3.94 -0.91 -6.31
N ASN A 5 4.30 0.32 -5.97
CA ASN A 5 5.62 0.87 -6.15
C ASN A 5 6.51 0.57 -4.94
N LYS A 6 7.82 0.65 -5.12
CA LYS A 6 8.79 0.36 -4.06
C LYS A 6 8.68 1.35 -2.88
N ASP A 7 8.45 2.61 -3.22
CA ASP A 7 8.61 3.75 -2.34
C ASP A 7 7.32 4.59 -2.27
N GLU A 8 6.17 3.91 -2.09
CA GLU A 8 4.82 4.51 -2.03
C GLU A 8 4.72 5.65 -0.99
N GLY A 9 5.39 5.53 0.15
CA GLY A 9 5.28 6.48 1.25
C GLY A 9 6.03 7.79 1.05
N ASN A 10 7.07 7.82 0.20
CA ASN A 10 7.98 8.97 0.09
C ASN A 10 7.28 10.26 -0.36
N TYR A 11 6.31 10.16 -1.27
CA TYR A 11 5.53 11.32 -1.71
C TYR A 11 4.84 11.98 -0.51
N TRP A 12 4.13 11.17 0.29
CA TRP A 12 3.39 11.63 1.46
C TRP A 12 4.31 12.13 2.57
N ASN A 13 5.45 11.48 2.79
CA ASN A 13 6.43 11.92 3.78
C ASN A 13 6.96 13.33 3.48
N ILE A 14 7.20 13.66 2.21
CA ILE A 14 7.68 15.00 1.83
C ILE A 14 6.61 16.05 2.13
N TYR A 15 5.35 15.80 1.78
CA TYR A 15 4.28 16.77 1.99
C TYR A 15 3.84 16.92 3.45
N GLN A 16 3.79 15.81 4.19
CA GLN A 16 3.28 15.79 5.57
C GLN A 16 4.35 16.00 6.63
N LEU A 17 5.61 15.70 6.31
CA LEU A 17 6.75 15.81 7.23
C LEU A 17 7.91 16.59 6.56
N PRO A 18 7.68 17.76 5.95
CA PRO A 18 8.65 18.47 5.11
C PRO A 18 9.94 18.81 5.85
N GLN A 19 9.85 19.12 7.16
CA GLN A 19 11.02 19.44 7.98
C GLN A 19 12.07 18.30 8.00
N PHE A 20 11.63 17.05 7.84
CA PHE A 20 12.49 15.87 7.78
C PHE A 20 12.77 15.41 6.36
N PHE A 21 11.77 15.41 5.48
CA PHE A 21 11.84 14.73 4.18
C PHE A 21 11.95 15.66 2.97
N ASP A 22 11.62 16.95 3.06
CA ASP A 22 11.86 17.89 1.96
C ASP A 22 13.35 18.29 1.92
N LYS A 23 14.18 17.36 1.43
CA LYS A 23 15.65 17.44 1.43
C LYS A 23 16.20 16.98 0.08
N ALA A 24 17.27 17.63 -0.37
CA ALA A 24 17.99 17.22 -1.58
C ALA A 24 18.69 15.86 -1.42
N GLU A 25 19.22 15.58 -0.23
CA GLU A 25 19.91 14.34 0.12
C GLU A 25 19.02 13.41 0.96
N PRO A 26 19.26 12.08 0.93
CA PRO A 26 18.50 11.14 1.74
C PRO A 26 18.56 11.54 3.22
N PRO A 27 17.40 11.73 3.88
CA PRO A 27 17.38 12.15 5.26
C PRO A 27 17.89 11.05 6.19
N GLU A 28 18.46 11.47 7.31
CA GLU A 28 18.96 10.58 8.35
C GLU A 28 18.25 10.90 9.66
N LEU A 29 17.68 9.86 10.28
CA LEU A 29 16.91 9.97 11.51
C LEU A 29 17.57 9.12 12.60
N THR A 30 17.46 9.56 13.84
CA THR A 30 17.69 8.69 15.00
C THR A 30 16.44 7.85 15.27
N ARG A 31 16.58 6.77 16.05
CA ARG A 31 15.45 5.97 16.53
C ARG A 31 14.40 6.79 17.28
N HIS A 32 14.84 7.72 18.13
CA HIS A 32 13.93 8.61 18.85
C HIS A 32 13.14 9.53 17.90
N GLN A 33 13.79 10.06 16.86
CA GLN A 33 13.09 10.84 15.83
C GLN A 33 12.07 9.97 15.07
N PHE A 34 12.45 8.74 14.74
CA PHE A 34 11.56 7.77 14.09
C PHE A 34 10.33 7.44 14.95
N ASP A 35 10.52 7.16 16.24
CA ASP A 35 9.43 6.82 17.15
C ASP A 35 8.44 8.00 17.28
N ASN A 36 8.95 9.22 17.45
CA ASN A 36 8.11 10.43 17.52
C ASN A 36 7.37 10.69 16.21
N LEU A 37 8.01 10.40 15.07
CA LEU A 37 7.38 10.52 13.76
C LEU A 37 6.24 9.51 13.60
N ILE A 38 6.41 8.26 14.06
CA ILE A 38 5.31 7.28 14.09
C ILE A 38 4.18 7.80 14.99
N ASP A 39 4.50 8.30 16.18
CA ASP A 39 3.49 8.78 17.11
C ASP A 39 2.65 9.91 16.53
N SER A 40 3.29 10.87 15.85
CA SER A 40 2.61 11.98 15.20
C SER A 40 1.82 11.53 13.96
N THR A 41 2.44 10.75 13.09
CA THR A 41 1.87 10.35 11.78
C THR A 41 0.67 9.42 11.95
N PHE A 42 0.73 8.53 12.93
CA PHE A 42 -0.32 7.55 13.21
C PHE A 42 -1.07 7.91 14.49
N SER A 43 -1.19 9.19 14.85
CA SER A 43 -1.81 9.65 16.10
C SER A 43 -3.28 9.20 16.30
N ILE A 44 -3.98 8.88 15.20
CA ILE A 44 -5.33 8.30 15.23
C ILE A 44 -5.32 6.86 15.77
N GLN A 45 -4.19 6.15 15.59
CA GLN A 45 -4.03 4.77 16.04
C GLN A 45 -3.79 4.71 17.55
N PRO A 46 -4.34 3.71 18.27
CA PRO A 46 -4.07 3.51 19.68
C PRO A 46 -2.58 3.32 19.99
N ASP A 47 -2.14 3.73 21.18
CA ASP A 47 -0.73 3.65 21.63
C ASP A 47 -0.10 2.27 21.47
N ILE A 48 -0.88 1.22 21.73
CA ILE A 48 -0.42 -0.17 21.58
C ILE A 48 -0.15 -0.52 20.11
N ILE A 49 -0.95 0.00 19.17
CA ILE A 49 -0.75 -0.19 17.73
C ILE A 49 0.47 0.60 17.27
N ARG A 50 0.63 1.86 17.71
CA ARG A 50 1.81 2.67 17.40
C ARG A 50 3.09 2.02 17.93
N SER A 51 3.05 1.47 19.15
CA SER A 51 4.16 0.75 19.77
C SER A 51 4.51 -0.54 19.01
N ALA A 52 3.51 -1.32 18.60
CA ALA A 52 3.72 -2.51 17.79
C ALA A 52 4.31 -2.16 16.41
N ALA A 53 3.86 -1.07 15.78
CA ALA A 53 4.41 -0.60 14.52
C ALA A 53 5.88 -0.19 14.67
N LYS A 54 6.25 0.56 15.72
CA LYS A 54 7.66 0.88 16.03
C LYS A 54 8.50 -0.39 16.15
N TYR A 55 7.99 -1.42 16.82
CA TYR A 55 8.70 -2.70 16.95
C TYR A 55 8.93 -3.39 15.59
N ILE A 56 7.89 -3.49 14.75
CA ILE A 56 7.97 -4.17 13.44
C ILE A 56 8.93 -3.47 12.49
N TYR A 57 8.97 -2.13 12.52
CA TYR A 57 9.75 -1.34 11.58
C TYR A 57 11.10 -0.85 12.15
N SER A 58 11.46 -1.20 13.39
CA SER A 58 12.79 -0.89 13.96
C SER A 58 13.84 -1.93 13.57
N ASP A 59 15.12 -1.60 13.81
CA ASP A 59 16.18 -2.61 13.77
C ASP A 59 15.97 -3.63 14.90
N PRO A 60 15.79 -4.92 14.61
CA PRO A 60 15.59 -5.95 15.64
C PRO A 60 16.82 -6.12 16.53
N ASN A 61 18.01 -5.77 16.04
CA ASN A 61 19.27 -5.96 16.76
C ASN A 61 19.71 -4.71 17.55
N CYS A 62 18.93 -3.61 17.50
CA CYS A 62 19.22 -2.36 18.19
C CYS A 62 20.66 -1.84 17.97
N THR A 63 21.20 -1.99 16.75
CA THR A 63 22.61 -1.68 16.44
C THR A 63 22.89 -0.18 16.28
N ASP A 64 21.86 0.64 16.40
CA ASP A 64 21.81 2.04 15.99
C ASP A 64 21.85 3.04 17.15
N HIS A 65 22.43 2.66 18.30
CA HIS A 65 22.52 3.44 19.56
C HIS A 65 22.67 4.97 19.36
N GLY A 66 21.53 5.68 19.27
CA GLY A 66 21.47 7.14 19.10
C GLY A 66 22.02 7.71 17.78
N ARG A 67 22.44 6.86 16.83
CA ARG A 67 23.03 7.31 15.57
C ARG A 67 21.94 7.75 14.59
N LYS A 68 22.23 8.81 13.83
CA LYS A 68 21.44 9.15 12.65
C LYS A 68 21.74 8.17 11.54
N THR A 69 20.71 7.57 10.94
CA THR A 69 20.86 6.63 9.84
C THR A 69 19.78 6.84 8.79
N ARG A 70 20.08 6.45 7.54
CA ARG A 70 19.09 6.39 6.45
C ARG A 70 18.07 5.28 6.61
N PHE A 71 18.35 4.30 7.49
CA PHE A 71 17.47 3.15 7.71
C PHE A 71 16.10 3.63 8.17
N TYR A 72 16.03 4.47 9.21
CA TYR A 72 14.76 4.95 9.75
C TYR A 72 13.95 5.84 8.80
N ALA A 73 14.62 6.66 8.00
CA ALA A 73 13.94 7.39 6.92
C ALA A 73 13.34 6.43 5.89
N GLY A 74 14.07 5.37 5.53
CA GLY A 74 13.57 4.28 4.70
C GLY A 74 12.39 3.54 5.34
N GLN A 75 12.43 3.31 6.66
CA GLN A 75 11.34 2.65 7.38
C GLN A 75 10.09 3.53 7.48
N MET A 76 10.22 4.86 7.60
CA MET A 76 9.10 5.79 7.47
C MET A 76 8.43 5.70 6.10
N ASN A 77 9.21 5.54 5.04
CA ASN A 77 8.66 5.28 3.70
C ASN A 77 7.92 3.94 3.63
N GLN A 78 8.49 2.88 4.21
CA GLN A 78 7.85 1.56 4.21
C GLN A 78 6.55 1.56 5.03
N ILE A 79 6.55 2.07 6.26
CA ILE A 79 5.37 2.04 7.14
C ILE A 79 4.19 2.84 6.55
N VAL A 80 4.44 4.03 6.00
CA VAL A 80 3.41 4.86 5.35
C VAL A 80 2.92 4.17 4.07
N GLY A 81 3.83 3.68 3.23
CA GLY A 81 3.46 2.97 2.00
C GLY A 81 2.70 1.66 2.26
N ASP A 82 3.02 0.95 3.34
CA ASP A 82 2.41 -0.33 3.71
C ASP A 82 1.02 -0.14 4.29
N TYR A 83 0.85 0.83 5.19
CA TYR A 83 -0.45 1.13 5.79
C TYR A 83 -1.46 1.64 4.78
N PHE A 84 -1.08 2.57 3.89
CA PHE A 84 -2.03 3.24 3.00
C PHE A 84 -2.23 2.56 1.63
N PHE A 85 -1.27 1.76 1.15
CA PHE A 85 -1.31 1.26 -0.23
C PHE A 85 -0.97 -0.23 -0.36
N SER A 86 0.26 -0.61 0.03
CA SER A 86 0.84 -1.89 -0.36
C SER A 86 0.09 -3.07 0.27
N CYS A 87 -0.18 -3.02 1.57
CA CYS A 87 -0.81 -4.15 2.25
C CYS A 87 -2.29 -4.32 1.89
N ASP A 88 -3.03 -3.23 1.67
CA ASP A 88 -4.41 -3.32 1.18
C ASP A 88 -4.48 -3.86 -0.25
N SER A 89 -3.55 -3.45 -1.11
CA SER A 89 -3.45 -3.97 -2.48
C SER A 89 -3.16 -5.47 -2.48
N LEU A 90 -2.25 -5.93 -1.61
CA LEU A 90 -1.94 -7.36 -1.45
C LEU A 90 -3.10 -8.14 -0.86
N TRP A 91 -3.79 -7.59 0.14
CA TRP A 91 -4.98 -8.19 0.71
C TRP A 91 -6.09 -8.33 -0.34
N LEU A 92 -6.36 -7.28 -1.12
CA LEU A 92 -7.33 -7.31 -2.21
C LEU A 92 -6.96 -8.35 -3.27
N ALA A 93 -5.68 -8.47 -3.61
CA ALA A 93 -5.20 -9.50 -4.53
C ALA A 93 -5.50 -10.91 -4.03
N ASP A 94 -5.33 -11.15 -2.72
CA ASP A 94 -5.65 -12.43 -2.10
C ASP A 94 -7.17 -12.68 -2.04
N GLN A 95 -7.98 -11.67 -1.71
CA GLN A 95 -9.44 -11.79 -1.72
C GLN A 95 -9.98 -12.11 -3.11
N ILE A 96 -9.51 -11.44 -4.16
CA ILE A 96 -9.94 -11.70 -5.55
C ILE A 96 -9.57 -13.13 -5.97
N ARG A 97 -8.38 -13.61 -5.58
CA ARG A 97 -7.95 -14.97 -5.90
C ARG A 97 -8.80 -16.02 -5.17
N SER A 98 -9.16 -15.74 -3.92
CA SER A 98 -9.82 -16.70 -3.04
C SER A 98 -11.35 -16.70 -3.17
N THR A 99 -11.94 -15.65 -3.72
CA THR A 99 -13.40 -15.54 -3.89
C THR A 99 -13.88 -16.35 -5.10
N PRO A 100 -14.71 -17.39 -4.90
CA PRO A 100 -15.41 -18.04 -6.00
C PRO A 100 -16.41 -17.04 -6.58
N ASN A 101 -16.22 -16.63 -7.83
CA ASN A 101 -17.20 -15.79 -8.49
C ASN A 101 -18.42 -16.66 -8.83
N GLY A 102 -19.61 -16.32 -8.32
CA GLY A 102 -20.83 -17.15 -8.42
C GLY A 102 -21.25 -17.54 -9.84
N SER A 103 -20.72 -16.88 -10.87
CA SER A 103 -20.92 -17.23 -12.28
C SER A 103 -19.73 -17.93 -12.95
N LEU A 104 -18.55 -17.97 -12.31
CA LEU A 104 -17.35 -18.61 -12.85
C LEU A 104 -17.07 -19.94 -12.13
N LYS A 105 -16.88 -21.02 -12.91
CA LYS A 105 -16.46 -22.33 -12.38
C LYS A 105 -15.04 -22.33 -11.75
N LYS A 106 -14.28 -21.24 -11.89
CA LYS A 106 -12.90 -21.08 -11.39
C LYS A 106 -12.66 -19.66 -10.88
N PRO A 107 -11.82 -19.47 -9.85
CA PRO A 107 -11.45 -18.14 -9.36
C PRO A 107 -10.72 -17.33 -10.46
N PRO A 108 -10.82 -15.99 -10.42
CA PRO A 108 -10.09 -15.11 -11.33
C PRO A 108 -8.57 -15.28 -11.22
N LYS A 109 -7.88 -15.17 -12.36
CA LYS A 109 -6.41 -15.13 -12.36
C LYS A 109 -5.91 -13.79 -11.85
N VAL A 110 -5.09 -13.83 -10.80
CA VAL A 110 -4.47 -12.63 -10.22
C VAL A 110 -3.00 -12.58 -10.59
N PHE A 111 -2.51 -11.37 -10.88
CA PHE A 111 -1.10 -11.12 -11.21
C PHE A 111 -0.66 -9.89 -10.41
N VAL A 112 0.40 -10.04 -9.62
CA VAL A 112 0.94 -8.97 -8.77
C VAL A 112 2.23 -8.42 -9.36
N TYR A 113 2.36 -7.08 -9.47
CA TYR A 113 3.63 -6.43 -9.78
C TYR A 113 4.21 -5.63 -8.62
N TYR A 114 5.53 -5.49 -8.63
CA TYR A 114 6.29 -4.64 -7.74
C TYR A 114 7.19 -3.71 -8.57
N PHE A 115 6.80 -2.44 -8.67
CA PHE A 115 7.46 -1.46 -9.52
C PHE A 115 8.62 -0.79 -8.77
N THR A 116 9.83 -0.88 -9.33
CA THR A 116 11.07 -0.45 -8.66
C THR A 116 11.93 0.45 -9.55
N GLN A 117 11.38 0.95 -10.65
CA GLN A 117 12.07 1.87 -11.56
C GLN A 117 11.95 3.30 -11.05
N SER A 118 13.06 3.87 -10.60
CA SER A 118 13.16 5.32 -10.41
C SER A 118 13.42 5.98 -11.76
N SER A 119 12.51 6.86 -12.17
CA SER A 119 12.53 7.51 -13.47
C SER A 119 13.66 8.53 -13.59
N SER A 120 14.36 8.53 -14.73
CA SER A 120 15.39 9.55 -14.99
C SER A 120 14.83 10.95 -15.24
N ALA A 121 13.54 11.04 -15.59
CA ALA A 121 12.82 12.30 -15.77
C ALA A 121 12.18 12.80 -14.47
N ASN A 122 12.32 12.05 -13.36
CA ASN A 122 11.71 12.39 -12.10
C ASN A 122 12.31 13.72 -11.56
N PRO A 123 11.51 14.78 -11.33
CA PRO A 123 12.01 16.04 -10.78
C PRO A 123 12.37 15.94 -9.29
N TRP A 124 11.89 14.91 -8.59
CA TRP A 124 12.16 14.71 -7.18
C TRP A 124 13.60 14.27 -6.90
N PRO A 125 14.13 14.55 -5.70
CA PRO A 125 15.45 14.07 -5.29
C PRO A 125 15.62 12.55 -5.53
N LYS A 126 16.80 12.14 -5.98
CA LYS A 126 17.05 10.73 -6.40
C LYS A 126 16.79 9.70 -5.30
N TRP A 127 16.89 10.10 -4.04
CA TRP A 127 16.68 9.23 -2.90
C TRP A 127 15.23 8.77 -2.74
N THR A 128 14.29 9.51 -3.32
CA THR A 128 12.85 9.21 -3.25
C THR A 128 12.45 7.93 -4.00
N GLY A 129 13.30 7.47 -4.92
CA GLY A 129 13.17 6.15 -5.54
C GLY A 129 12.01 6.05 -6.53
N ALA A 130 11.21 4.98 -6.41
CA ALA A 130 10.03 4.72 -7.23
C ALA A 130 8.77 5.09 -6.43
N MET A 131 8.45 6.38 -6.44
CA MET A 131 7.34 6.94 -5.67
C MET A 131 5.97 6.59 -6.23
N HIS A 132 4.94 6.79 -5.40
CA HIS A 132 3.54 6.72 -5.78
C HIS A 132 3.25 7.44 -7.10
N GLY A 133 2.56 6.75 -8.03
CA GLY A 133 2.12 7.29 -9.33
C GLY A 133 3.19 7.37 -10.43
N TYR A 134 4.48 7.18 -10.14
CA TYR A 134 5.54 7.29 -11.15
C TYR A 134 5.65 6.06 -12.09
N GLU A 135 4.88 5.01 -11.86
CA GLU A 135 4.70 3.91 -12.80
C GLU A 135 3.75 4.28 -13.95
N ILE A 136 2.82 5.21 -13.73
CA ILE A 136 1.77 5.62 -14.66
C ILE A 136 2.38 6.07 -15.99
N GLU A 137 3.43 6.88 -15.96
CA GLU A 137 4.10 7.37 -17.18
C GLU A 137 4.60 6.24 -18.08
N TYR A 138 5.05 5.12 -17.48
CA TYR A 138 5.52 3.95 -18.22
C TYR A 138 4.36 3.13 -18.79
N VAL A 139 3.24 3.05 -18.07
CA VAL A 139 2.01 2.38 -18.51
C VAL A 139 1.42 3.09 -19.73
N PHE A 140 1.43 4.43 -19.73
CA PHE A 140 0.86 5.24 -20.82
C PHE A 140 1.85 5.57 -21.94
N GLY A 141 3.10 5.10 -21.88
CA GLY A 141 4.04 5.29 -22.99
C GLY A 141 4.70 6.67 -23.05
N VAL A 142 4.65 7.46 -21.98
CA VAL A 142 5.28 8.80 -21.92
C VAL A 142 6.77 8.78 -22.31
N PRO A 143 7.58 7.77 -21.88
CA PRO A 143 8.98 7.67 -22.33
C PRO A 143 9.16 7.54 -23.85
N LEU A 144 8.13 7.09 -24.58
CA LEU A 144 8.16 6.96 -26.04
C LEU A 144 7.86 8.29 -26.73
N SER A 145 6.87 9.02 -26.22
CA SER A 145 6.48 10.35 -26.73
C SER A 145 7.54 11.40 -26.46
N TYR A 146 8.15 11.39 -25.26
CA TYR A 146 9.17 12.36 -24.83
C TYR A 146 10.57 11.74 -24.77
N SER A 147 10.93 11.00 -25.82
CA SER A 147 12.14 10.16 -25.87
C SER A 147 13.46 10.85 -25.53
N LYS A 148 13.58 12.18 -25.70
CA LYS A 148 14.78 12.96 -25.37
C LYS A 148 15.01 13.13 -23.85
N ILE A 149 13.93 13.06 -23.05
CA ILE A 149 13.98 13.25 -21.60
C ILE A 149 14.34 11.93 -20.89
N TYR A 150 13.93 10.80 -21.46
CA TYR A 150 14.10 9.47 -20.85
C TYR A 150 15.29 8.71 -21.45
N LYS A 151 15.94 7.89 -20.61
CA LYS A 151 17.02 7.02 -21.09
C LYS A 151 16.48 5.97 -22.07
N ARG A 152 17.32 5.53 -23.01
CA ARG A 152 16.93 4.49 -23.99
C ARG A 152 16.40 3.22 -23.33
N ARG A 153 16.97 2.81 -22.20
CA ARG A 153 16.50 1.66 -21.42
C ARG A 153 15.08 1.84 -20.85
N GLU A 154 14.68 3.07 -20.54
CA GLU A 154 13.34 3.41 -20.03
C GLU A 154 12.31 3.42 -21.15
N GLN A 155 12.70 3.86 -22.35
CA GLN A 155 11.87 3.72 -23.55
C GLN A 155 11.57 2.24 -23.84
N ILE A 156 12.60 1.39 -23.83
CA ILE A 156 12.44 -0.07 -24.04
C ILE A 156 11.58 -0.67 -22.92
N PHE A 157 11.81 -0.26 -21.68
CA PHE A 157 11.04 -0.70 -20.52
C PHE A 157 9.56 -0.32 -20.65
N SER A 158 9.23 0.92 -21.02
CA SER A 158 7.86 1.37 -21.23
C SER A 158 7.14 0.56 -22.33
N ARG A 159 7.82 0.22 -23.45
CA ARG A 159 7.24 -0.71 -24.45
C ARG A 159 6.87 -2.06 -23.86
N LYS A 160 7.69 -2.59 -22.95
CA LYS A 160 7.40 -3.87 -22.27
C LYS A 160 6.23 -3.74 -21.30
N ILE A 161 6.17 -2.65 -20.51
CA ILE A 161 5.05 -2.35 -19.62
C ILE A 161 3.75 -2.25 -20.41
N MET A 162 3.71 -1.44 -21.47
CA MET A 162 2.54 -1.33 -22.34
C MET A 162 2.10 -2.69 -22.92
N GLN A 163 3.05 -3.57 -23.30
CA GLN A 163 2.72 -4.92 -23.76
C GLN A 163 2.08 -5.78 -22.67
N PHE A 164 2.58 -5.74 -21.44
CA PHE A 164 1.95 -6.45 -20.32
C PHE A 164 0.52 -5.98 -20.07
N TRP A 165 0.29 -4.66 -20.04
CA TRP A 165 -1.04 -4.09 -19.84
C TRP A 165 -1.99 -4.42 -21.00
N ALA A 166 -1.54 -4.23 -22.25
CA ALA A 166 -2.36 -4.52 -23.42
C ALA A 166 -2.72 -6.00 -23.56
N SER A 167 -1.78 -6.90 -23.26
CA SER A 167 -2.04 -8.35 -23.29
C SER A 167 -2.94 -8.80 -22.14
N PHE A 168 -2.81 -8.21 -20.95
CA PHE A 168 -3.74 -8.45 -19.85
C PHE A 168 -5.16 -7.99 -20.21
N ALA A 169 -5.31 -6.78 -20.75
CA ALA A 169 -6.61 -6.26 -21.18
C ALA A 169 -7.26 -7.13 -22.27
N LYS A 170 -6.47 -7.61 -23.25
CA LYS A 170 -6.99 -8.42 -24.35
C LYS A 170 -7.31 -9.86 -23.95
N ASN A 171 -6.48 -10.47 -23.09
CA ASN A 171 -6.46 -11.93 -22.90
C ASN A 171 -6.54 -12.39 -21.43
N GLY A 172 -6.57 -11.47 -20.46
CA GLY A 172 -6.54 -11.79 -19.04
C GLY A 172 -5.19 -12.34 -18.53
N THR A 173 -4.10 -12.24 -19.29
CA THR A 173 -2.77 -12.70 -18.87
C THR A 173 -1.68 -11.74 -19.39
N PRO A 174 -0.86 -11.13 -18.51
CA PRO A 174 0.20 -10.22 -18.92
C PRO A 174 1.37 -11.01 -19.52
N ARG A 175 1.71 -10.73 -20.78
CA ARG A 175 2.81 -11.38 -21.50
C ARG A 175 3.52 -10.44 -22.46
N LEU A 176 4.83 -10.67 -22.62
CA LEU A 176 5.61 -10.05 -23.70
C LEU A 176 5.45 -10.84 -24.99
N ARG A 177 5.61 -10.18 -26.14
CA ARG A 177 5.60 -10.87 -27.46
C ARG A 177 6.79 -11.81 -27.62
N VAL A 178 7.96 -11.36 -27.15
CA VAL A 178 9.19 -12.16 -27.11
C VAL A 178 9.50 -12.39 -25.64
N LEU A 179 9.36 -13.64 -25.20
CA LEU A 179 9.56 -14.03 -23.81
C LEU A 179 10.98 -14.59 -23.64
N LYS A 180 11.70 -14.07 -22.65
CA LYS A 180 12.80 -14.80 -22.01
C LYS A 180 12.24 -15.58 -20.83
N ASN A 181 12.83 -16.72 -20.48
CA ASN A 181 12.38 -17.54 -19.34
C ASN A 181 12.23 -16.74 -18.05
N SER A 182 13.13 -15.77 -17.80
CA SER A 182 13.09 -14.91 -16.61
C SER A 182 12.00 -13.82 -16.65
N GLU A 183 11.32 -13.60 -17.78
CA GLU A 183 10.32 -12.52 -17.97
C GLU A 183 8.87 -13.06 -18.01
N HIS A 184 8.69 -14.38 -17.80
CA HIS A 184 7.36 -14.97 -17.64
C HIS A 184 6.71 -14.44 -16.35
N TRP A 185 5.47 -13.93 -16.45
CA TRP A 185 4.72 -13.40 -15.31
C TRP A 185 3.88 -14.50 -14.67
N PRO A 186 4.28 -15.01 -13.49
CA PRO A 186 3.54 -16.08 -12.83
C PRO A 186 2.19 -15.56 -12.31
N GLU A 187 1.19 -16.41 -12.38
CA GLU A 187 -0.07 -16.18 -11.66
C GLU A 187 0.19 -16.17 -10.16
N PHE A 188 -0.41 -15.23 -9.44
CA PHE A 188 -0.32 -15.10 -8.00
C PHE A 188 -1.18 -16.20 -7.36
N ASN A 189 -0.58 -17.35 -7.04
CA ASN A 189 -1.25 -18.50 -6.41
C ASN A 189 -0.23 -19.41 -5.69
N GLU A 190 -0.74 -20.44 -5.01
CA GLU A 190 0.06 -21.41 -4.24
C GLU A 190 1.09 -22.15 -5.08
N HIS A 191 0.70 -22.64 -6.27
CA HIS A 191 1.61 -23.37 -7.17
C HIS A 191 2.83 -22.55 -7.57
N ASN A 192 2.66 -21.24 -7.71
CA ASN A 192 3.74 -20.31 -8.04
C ASN A 192 4.40 -19.67 -6.81
N ASN A 193 4.11 -20.15 -5.60
CA ASN A 193 4.60 -19.60 -4.34
C ASN A 193 4.31 -18.11 -4.18
N TYR A 194 3.14 -17.66 -4.66
CA TYR A 194 2.68 -16.27 -4.54
C TYR A 194 3.68 -15.24 -5.09
N ARG A 195 4.47 -15.62 -6.10
CA ARG A 195 5.51 -14.75 -6.69
C ARG A 195 4.91 -13.48 -7.29
N TRP A 196 5.68 -12.39 -7.17
CA TRP A 196 5.35 -11.11 -7.80
C TRP A 196 6.26 -10.89 -9.01
N MET A 197 5.84 -10.04 -9.94
CA MET A 197 6.71 -9.58 -11.02
C MET A 197 7.39 -8.27 -10.62
N GLN A 198 8.71 -8.27 -10.49
CA GLN A 198 9.46 -7.03 -10.33
C GLN A 198 9.53 -6.30 -11.68
N LEU A 199 9.19 -5.02 -11.70
CA LEU A 199 9.26 -4.16 -12.88
C LEU A 199 10.37 -3.12 -12.70
N ARG A 200 11.46 -3.27 -13.45
CA ARG A 200 12.58 -2.32 -13.48
C ARG A 200 13.25 -2.31 -14.84
N SER A 201 13.68 -1.14 -15.30
CA SER A 201 14.36 -1.00 -16.60
C SER A 201 15.69 -1.77 -16.65
N GLY A 202 16.14 -2.06 -17.87
CA GLY A 202 17.27 -2.95 -18.13
C GLY A 202 16.87 -4.43 -18.06
N SER A 203 17.76 -5.28 -17.56
CA SER A 203 17.55 -6.74 -17.46
C SER A 203 16.92 -7.17 -16.13
N ASN A 204 16.07 -6.32 -15.54
CA ASN A 204 15.57 -6.48 -14.17
C ASN A 204 14.05 -6.69 -14.07
N ILE A 205 13.40 -7.07 -15.18
CA ILE A 205 12.04 -7.62 -15.17
C ILE A 205 12.13 -9.10 -14.85
N ARG A 206 11.66 -9.50 -13.68
CA ARG A 206 11.72 -10.91 -13.26
C ARG A 206 10.74 -11.24 -12.12
N PRO A 207 10.29 -12.51 -12.02
CA PRO A 207 9.62 -13.00 -10.85
C PRO A 207 10.49 -12.90 -9.60
N ILE A 208 9.92 -12.41 -8.52
CA ILE A 208 10.55 -12.34 -7.20
C ILE A 208 9.68 -13.06 -6.17
N LYS A 209 10.30 -13.53 -5.08
CA LYS A 209 9.56 -13.98 -3.91
C LYS A 209 8.71 -12.82 -3.36
N ARG A 210 7.52 -13.13 -2.85
CA ARG A 210 6.72 -12.15 -2.12
C ARG A 210 7.50 -11.59 -0.93
N ARG A 211 7.15 -10.37 -0.53
CA ARG A 211 7.75 -9.64 0.59
C ARG A 211 6.63 -9.14 1.51
N LYS A 212 7.00 -8.43 2.57
CA LYS A 212 6.06 -7.71 3.46
C LYS A 212 5.07 -8.59 4.21
N GLU A 213 5.42 -9.85 4.46
CA GLU A 213 4.51 -10.80 5.10
C GLU A 213 4.18 -10.36 6.53
N THR A 214 5.20 -10.05 7.34
CA THR A 214 5.04 -9.63 8.72
C THR A 214 4.30 -8.30 8.81
N GLU A 215 4.71 -7.33 7.98
CA GLU A 215 4.16 -5.99 7.92
C GLU A 215 2.68 -6.00 7.52
N CYS A 216 2.33 -6.76 6.48
CA CYS A 216 0.95 -6.81 6.01
C CYS A 216 0.06 -7.70 6.87
N GLN A 217 0.58 -8.74 7.52
CA GLN A 217 -0.18 -9.46 8.54
C GLN A 217 -0.52 -8.57 9.73
N PHE A 218 0.42 -7.73 10.18
CA PHE A 218 0.17 -6.76 11.23
C PHE A 218 -0.91 -5.75 10.82
N TRP A 219 -0.74 -5.07 9.70
CA TRP A 219 -1.69 -4.04 9.28
C TRP A 219 -3.08 -4.60 8.96
N ARG A 220 -3.17 -5.83 8.43
CA ARG A 220 -4.45 -6.51 8.26
C ARG A 220 -5.17 -6.71 9.59
N ARG A 221 -4.48 -7.20 10.63
CA ARG A 221 -5.08 -7.38 11.96
C ARG A 221 -5.55 -6.06 12.57
N VAL A 222 -4.79 -4.98 12.38
CA VAL A 222 -5.21 -3.64 12.83
C VAL A 222 -6.53 -3.26 12.15
N LYS A 223 -6.61 -3.34 10.82
CA LYS A 223 -7.81 -2.97 10.06
C LYS A 223 -9.01 -3.88 10.34
N ASP A 224 -8.80 -5.18 10.55
CA ASP A 224 -9.85 -6.11 10.96
C ASP A 224 -10.43 -5.74 12.33
N THR A 225 -9.56 -5.32 13.26
CA THR A 225 -9.97 -4.90 14.61
C THR A 225 -10.76 -3.61 14.55
N GLU A 226 -10.29 -2.62 13.78
CA GLU A 226 -11.00 -1.35 13.55
C GLU A 226 -12.39 -1.59 12.94
N TYR A 227 -12.47 -2.44 11.91
CA TYR A 227 -13.73 -2.81 11.28
C TYR A 227 -14.70 -3.51 12.24
N THR A 228 -14.20 -4.44 13.06
CA THR A 228 -15.00 -5.15 14.06
C THR A 228 -15.53 -4.20 15.14
N ALA A 229 -14.70 -3.24 15.58
CA ALA A 229 -15.10 -2.22 16.55
C ALA A 229 -16.21 -1.32 15.99
N TYR A 230 -16.05 -0.88 14.73
CA TYR A 230 -17.07 -0.10 14.02
C TYR A 230 -18.40 -0.84 13.94
N LEU A 231 -18.40 -2.11 13.51
CA LEU A 231 -19.64 -2.92 13.44
C LEU A 231 -20.30 -3.05 14.81
N THR A 232 -19.52 -3.30 15.87
CA THR A 232 -20.05 -3.43 17.23
C THR A 232 -20.72 -2.13 17.71
N GLN A 233 -20.14 -0.97 17.38
CA GLN A 233 -20.73 0.33 17.68
C GLN A 233 -22.04 0.53 16.92
N GLU A 234 -22.10 0.19 15.63
CA GLU A 234 -23.35 0.25 14.87
C GLU A 234 -24.43 -0.67 15.45
N TYR A 235 -24.11 -1.93 15.74
CA TYR A 235 -25.04 -2.86 16.37
C TYR A 235 -25.53 -2.34 17.74
N SER A 236 -24.63 -1.82 18.58
CA SER A 236 -25.01 -1.22 19.88
C SER A 236 -25.95 -0.03 19.72
N SER A 237 -25.66 0.86 18.76
CA SER A 237 -26.52 2.02 18.47
C SER A 237 -27.90 1.62 17.94
N SER A 238 -27.99 0.59 17.11
CA SER A 238 -29.25 0.04 16.61
C SER A 238 -30.09 -0.62 17.71
N CYS A 239 -29.44 -1.22 18.71
CA CYS A 239 -30.10 -1.85 19.85
C CYS A 239 -30.68 -0.81 20.83
N GLN A 240 -29.99 0.33 21.02
CA GLN A 240 -30.50 1.45 21.82
C GLN A 240 -31.75 2.10 21.20
N ILE A 241 -31.83 2.25 19.88
CA ILE A 241 -33.01 2.84 19.22
C ILE A 241 -34.28 1.99 19.42
N ASN A 242 -34.16 0.66 19.51
CA ASN A 242 -35.29 -0.24 19.76
C ASN A 242 -35.75 -0.30 21.22
N SER A 243 -34.97 0.21 22.18
CA SER A 243 -35.31 0.15 23.61
C SER A 243 -36.06 1.38 24.15
N TYR A 244 -36.22 2.44 23.35
CA TYR A 244 -36.91 3.67 23.77
C TYR A 244 -38.42 3.75 23.42
N TRP A 245 -39.01 2.71 22.85
CA TRP A 245 -40.46 2.69 22.51
C TRP A 245 -41.35 2.01 23.55
N ILE A 246 -40.81 1.59 24.70
CA ILE A 246 -41.60 1.01 25.79
C ILE A 246 -41.33 1.82 27.05
N LEU A 247 -42.39 2.50 27.51
CA LEU A 247 -42.57 3.26 28.76
C LEU A 247 -42.62 4.78 28.56
N LEU A 248 -43.85 5.30 28.42
CA LEU A 248 -44.45 6.30 29.31
C LEU A 248 -45.87 6.65 28.79
N PHE A 249 -46.84 5.77 29.03
CA PHE A 249 -48.25 6.18 29.15
C PHE A 249 -48.50 6.48 30.63
N ILE A 250 -48.27 7.73 31.04
CA ILE A 250 -48.81 8.26 32.30
C ILE A 250 -49.86 9.30 31.89
N PRO A 251 -51.16 9.08 32.18
CA PRO A 251 -52.18 10.07 31.88
C PRO A 251 -52.15 11.13 33.00
N PHE A 252 -51.59 12.31 32.71
CA PHE A 252 -51.77 13.45 33.59
C PHE A 252 -53.14 14.09 33.31
N TYR A 253 -54.14 13.67 34.08
CA TYR A 253 -55.28 14.49 34.41
C TYR A 253 -54.83 15.52 35.46
N PHE A 254 -54.94 16.82 35.18
CA PHE A 254 -55.26 17.82 36.20
C PHE A 254 -55.99 19.01 35.58
N ILE A 255 -57.09 19.35 36.24
CA ILE A 255 -58.09 20.40 35.98
C ILE A 255 -57.78 21.62 36.87
N PHE A 256 -58.34 22.78 36.49
CA PHE A 256 -58.50 24.08 37.20
C PHE A 256 -57.41 25.14 36.94
N SER A 257 -57.68 26.45 36.84
CA SER A 257 -58.84 27.30 36.50
C SER A 257 -58.31 28.75 36.53
N THR A 258 -58.89 29.63 35.71
CA THR A 258 -59.05 31.10 35.91
C THR A 258 -57.84 31.94 36.34
N PHE A 259 -57.32 32.78 35.44
CA PHE A 259 -57.61 34.23 35.36
C PHE A 259 -57.37 34.71 33.92
#